data_AF-A0A4R5WDZ5-F1
#
_entry.id   AF-A0A4R5WDZ5-F1
#
_cell.length_a   1.000
_cell.length_b   1.000
_cell.length_c   1.000
_cell.angle_alpha   90.00
_cell.angle_beta   90.00
_cell.angle_gamma   90.00
#
_symmetry.space_group_name_H-M   'P 1'
#
loop_
_entity.id
_entity.type
_entity.pdbx_description
1 polymer ?
#
loop_
_entity_poly.entity_id
_entity_poly.type
_entity_poly.pdbx_seq_one_letter_code
_entity_poly.pdbx_strand_id
1 'polypeptide(L)'
;MDEVQAHQIFDNWSTTHWHRAVPLNGDFAPEEEAEQWLDELLTKALVAMADAGIEVARGPLRLVEDTFWVEIDKIDLAARDLAHGPHPSLDIEVILARLDDIAAEHKSRARWHFWYTGDPVGAGFFVSPEDMITTAGVDVRQLNTGVKWYRPDPHHL
;
A
#
# COMPACT_ATOMS: atom_id res chain seq x y z
N MET A 1 -1.30 11.95 -25.92
CA MET A 1 -0.26 10.99 -25.54
C MET A 1 -0.76 9.62 -25.95
N ASP A 2 0.02 8.89 -26.75
CA ASP A 2 -0.32 7.50 -27.07
C ASP A 2 -0.01 6.56 -25.90
N GLU A 3 -0.52 5.34 -25.98
CA GLU A 3 -0.40 4.32 -24.94
C GLU A 3 1.07 3.95 -24.65
N VAL A 4 1.88 3.78 -25.69
CA VAL A 4 3.32 3.43 -25.55
C VAL A 4 4.07 4.51 -24.77
N GLN A 5 3.83 5.78 -25.09
CA GLN A 5 4.41 6.90 -24.39
C GLN A 5 3.93 6.98 -22.93
N ALA A 6 2.65 6.68 -22.67
CA ALA A 6 2.11 6.64 -21.30
C ALA A 6 2.79 5.56 -20.44
N HIS A 7 2.99 4.35 -20.99
CA HIS A 7 3.71 3.27 -20.31
C HIS A 7 5.17 3.63 -20.04
N GLN A 8 5.89 4.22 -21.00
CA GLN A 8 7.28 4.65 -20.79
C GLN A 8 7.42 5.69 -19.67
N ILE A 9 6.49 6.65 -19.61
CA ILE A 9 6.48 7.66 -18.56
C ILE A 9 6.18 7.02 -17.20
N PHE A 10 5.22 6.10 -17.15
CA PHE A 10 4.90 5.34 -15.94
C PHE A 10 6.09 4.50 -15.46
N ASP A 11 6.77 3.78 -16.34
CA ASP A 11 7.91 2.92 -16.01
C ASP A 11 9.10 3.71 -15.45
N ASN A 12 9.39 4.87 -16.05
CA ASN A 12 10.43 5.77 -15.54
C ASN A 12 10.07 6.33 -14.16
N TRP A 13 8.81 6.71 -13.97
CA TRP A 13 8.31 7.20 -12.70
C TRP A 13 8.35 6.11 -11.62
N SER A 14 7.85 4.91 -11.93
CA SER A 14 7.76 3.79 -10.98
C SER A 14 9.14 3.29 -10.58
N THR A 15 10.09 3.21 -11.53
CA THR A 15 11.49 2.86 -11.24
C THR A 15 12.12 3.85 -10.26
N THR A 16 11.85 5.14 -10.43
CA THR A 16 12.37 6.19 -9.54
C THR A 16 11.80 6.07 -8.14
N HIS A 17 10.51 5.74 -8.02
CA HIS A 17 9.79 5.71 -6.73
C HIS A 17 9.66 4.31 -6.12
N TRP A 18 10.29 3.28 -6.69
CA TRP A 18 10.13 1.90 -6.22
C TRP A 18 10.63 1.67 -4.79
N HIS A 19 11.59 2.48 -4.34
CA HIS A 19 12.06 2.50 -2.95
C HIS A 19 10.98 2.98 -1.96
N ARG A 20 9.90 3.59 -2.45
CA ARG A 20 8.68 3.98 -1.70
C ARG A 20 7.49 3.06 -2.00
N ALA A 21 7.71 1.94 -2.68
CA ALA A 21 6.65 1.07 -3.12
C ALA A 21 6.53 -0.20 -2.27
N VAL A 22 5.31 -0.73 -2.19
CA VAL A 22 5.02 -2.07 -1.71
C VAL A 22 4.27 -2.84 -2.79
N PRO A 23 4.76 -4.02 -3.20
CA PRO A 23 4.00 -4.89 -4.09
C PRO A 23 2.75 -5.40 -3.36
N LEU A 24 1.60 -5.31 -4.02
CA LEU A 24 0.31 -5.76 -3.50
C LEU A 24 -0.08 -7.02 -4.26
N ASN A 25 -0.10 -8.16 -3.58
CA ASN A 25 -0.54 -9.43 -4.13
C ASN A 25 -1.67 -9.97 -3.25
N GLY A 26 -2.91 -9.64 -3.59
CA GLY A 26 -4.08 -10.02 -2.79
C GLY A 26 -4.64 -11.39 -3.16
N ASP A 27 -4.31 -11.94 -4.34
CA ASP A 27 -4.89 -13.21 -4.82
C ASP A 27 -4.10 -14.44 -4.34
N PHE A 28 -2.88 -14.23 -3.82
CA PHE A 28 -1.95 -15.29 -3.41
C PHE A 28 -1.60 -15.25 -1.91
N ALA A 29 -2.54 -14.88 -1.07
CA ALA A 29 -2.33 -15.02 0.37
C ALA A 29 -3.25 -16.13 0.90
N PRO A 30 -3.04 -17.42 0.59
CA PRO A 30 -3.81 -18.49 1.22
C PRO A 30 -3.62 -18.44 2.75
N GLU A 31 -4.54 -19.06 3.49
CA GLU A 31 -4.50 -19.08 4.96
C GLU A 31 -3.14 -19.54 5.50
N GLU A 32 -2.53 -20.55 4.86
CA GLU A 32 -1.22 -21.11 5.22
C GLU A 32 -0.05 -20.12 5.06
N GLU A 33 -0.19 -19.12 4.18
CA GLU A 33 0.84 -18.10 3.91
C GLU A 33 0.45 -16.72 4.47
N ALA A 34 -0.69 -16.61 5.15
CA ALA A 34 -1.27 -15.34 5.56
C ALA A 34 -0.35 -14.52 6.50
N GLU A 35 0.31 -15.19 7.44
CA GLU A 35 1.25 -14.55 8.36
C GLU A 35 2.47 -13.98 7.62
N GLN A 36 3.07 -14.77 6.73
CA GLN A 36 4.23 -14.34 5.94
C GLN A 36 3.84 -13.17 5.03
N TRP A 37 2.70 -13.28 4.35
CA TRP A 37 2.21 -12.24 3.47
C TRP A 37 1.97 -10.92 4.22
N LEU A 38 1.33 -10.97 5.39
CA LEU A 38 1.13 -9.80 6.26
C LEU A 38 2.47 -9.20 6.70
N ASP A 39 3.40 -10.05 7.12
CA ASP A 39 4.71 -9.60 7.58
C ASP A 39 5.49 -8.89 6.48
N GLU A 40 5.48 -9.43 5.27
CA GLU A 40 6.12 -8.83 4.11
C GLU A 40 5.47 -7.50 3.72
N LEU A 41 4.13 -7.45 3.67
CA LEU A 41 3.36 -6.24 3.37
C LEU A 41 3.70 -5.13 4.36
N LEU A 42 3.56 -5.41 5.66
CA LEU A 42 3.83 -4.46 6.73
C LEU A 42 5.29 -4.02 6.73
N THR A 43 6.24 -4.95 6.62
CA THR A 43 7.68 -4.61 6.62
C THR A 43 8.03 -3.69 5.46
N LYS A 44 7.60 -4.00 4.23
CA LYS A 44 7.87 -3.17 3.04
C LYS A 44 7.18 -1.81 3.15
N ALA A 45 5.94 -1.77 3.64
CA ALA A 45 5.21 -0.51 3.83
C ALA A 45 5.90 0.41 4.86
N LEU A 46 6.36 -0.15 5.99
CA LEU A 46 7.07 0.59 7.01
C LEU A 46 8.44 1.09 6.52
N VAL A 47 9.15 0.30 5.70
CA VAL A 47 10.40 0.75 5.05
C VAL A 47 10.14 1.93 4.11
N ALA A 48 9.08 1.88 3.29
CA ALA A 48 8.71 2.98 2.41
C ALA A 48 8.38 4.27 3.19
N MET A 49 7.71 4.14 4.34
CA MET A 49 7.44 5.26 5.24
C MET A 49 8.71 5.79 5.93
N ALA A 50 9.61 4.90 6.34
CA ALA A 50 10.88 5.28 6.95
C ALA A 50 11.77 6.05 5.98
N ASP A 51 11.80 5.67 4.69
CA ASP A 51 12.50 6.44 3.66
C ASP A 51 11.91 7.86 3.55
N ALA A 52 10.60 8.02 3.82
CA ALA A 52 9.92 9.32 3.92
C ALA A 52 10.19 10.11 5.21
N GLY A 53 11.04 9.59 6.09
CA GLY A 53 11.30 10.18 7.41
C GLY A 53 10.19 9.93 8.43
N ILE A 54 9.34 8.91 8.22
CA ILE A 54 8.30 8.52 9.18
C ILE A 54 8.66 7.14 9.74
N GLU A 55 9.22 7.14 10.94
CA GLU A 55 9.45 5.91 11.68
C GLU A 55 8.18 5.52 12.44
N VAL A 56 7.71 4.29 12.20
CA VAL A 56 6.48 3.75 12.81
C VAL A 56 6.83 2.49 13.58
N ALA A 57 6.46 2.45 14.86
CA ALA A 57 6.67 1.27 15.68
C ALA A 57 5.66 0.17 15.33
N ARG A 58 6.14 -1.07 15.22
CA ARG A 58 5.33 -2.26 14.95
C ARG A 58 5.60 -3.34 16.01
N GLY A 59 4.52 -3.86 16.59
CA GLY A 59 4.54 -5.03 17.46
C GLY A 59 4.55 -6.35 16.67
N PRO A 60 4.67 -7.51 17.36
CA PRO A 60 4.59 -8.81 16.71
C PRO A 60 3.19 -9.06 16.13
N LEU A 61 3.11 -9.86 15.08
CA LEU A 61 1.85 -10.44 14.62
C LEU A 61 1.33 -11.43 15.68
N ARG A 62 0.03 -11.42 15.91
CA ARG A 62 -0.64 -12.29 16.87
C ARG A 62 -1.88 -12.88 16.21
N LEU A 63 -1.97 -14.21 16.16
CA LEU A 63 -3.20 -14.89 15.76
C LEU A 63 -4.08 -15.07 17.01
N VAL A 64 -5.30 -14.53 16.97
CA VAL A 64 -6.31 -14.69 18.02
C VAL A 64 -7.57 -15.19 17.35
N GLU A 65 -8.00 -16.39 17.74
CA GLU A 65 -9.05 -17.14 17.04
C GLU A 65 -8.63 -17.30 15.57
N ASP A 66 -9.30 -16.62 14.64
CA ASP A 66 -9.02 -16.67 13.20
C ASP A 66 -8.63 -15.29 12.64
N THR A 67 -8.20 -14.35 13.50
CA THR A 67 -7.81 -13.00 13.08
C THR A 67 -6.35 -12.71 13.44
N PHE A 68 -5.58 -12.24 12.46
CA PHE A 68 -4.26 -11.68 12.70
C PHE A 68 -4.37 -10.23 13.18
N TRP A 69 -3.77 -9.98 14.34
CA TRP A 69 -3.66 -8.68 14.97
C TRP A 69 -2.21 -8.20 14.97
N VAL A 70 -2.02 -6.90 14.83
CA VAL A 70 -0.71 -6.25 14.96
C VAL A 70 -0.86 -4.89 15.63
N GLU A 71 0.04 -4.56 16.55
CA GLU A 71 0.12 -3.21 17.11
C GLU A 71 0.92 -2.32 16.15
N ILE A 72 0.32 -1.22 15.68
CA ILE A 72 0.97 -0.20 14.85
C ILE A 72 0.82 1.16 15.55
N ASP A 73 1.96 1.71 15.98
CA ASP A 73 2.04 2.93 16.77
C ASP A 73 1.07 2.92 17.98
N LYS A 74 1.19 1.88 18.81
CA LYS A 74 0.40 1.67 20.05
C LYS A 74 -1.10 1.43 19.85
N ILE A 75 -1.55 1.23 18.61
CA ILE A 75 -2.93 0.87 18.28
C ILE A 75 -2.96 -0.54 17.72
N ASP A 76 -3.78 -1.40 18.32
CA ASP A 76 -4.05 -2.73 17.81
C ASP A 76 -4.94 -2.66 16.57
N LEU A 77 -4.45 -3.25 15.47
CA LEU A 77 -5.12 -3.34 14.19
C LEU A 77 -5.47 -4.81 13.91
N ALA A 78 -6.74 -5.08 13.58
CA ALA A 78 -7.14 -6.32 12.95
C ALA A 78 -6.65 -6.29 11.49
N ALA A 79 -5.48 -6.89 11.24
CA ALA A 79 -4.82 -6.80 9.95
C ALA A 79 -5.39 -7.77 8.92
N ARG A 80 -5.97 -8.88 9.38
CA ARG A 80 -6.60 -9.87 8.51
C ARG A 80 -7.52 -10.81 9.28
N ASP A 81 -8.71 -11.02 8.75
CA ASP A 81 -9.66 -12.03 9.23
C ASP A 81 -9.68 -13.23 8.28
N LEU A 82 -9.33 -14.42 8.78
CA LEU A 82 -9.30 -15.67 8.02
C LEU A 82 -10.70 -16.30 7.89
N ALA A 83 -11.63 -16.00 8.81
CA ALA A 83 -12.96 -16.61 8.87
C ALA A 83 -13.93 -16.03 7.82
N HIS A 84 -13.77 -14.75 7.44
CA HIS A 84 -14.67 -14.06 6.51
C HIS A 84 -14.29 -14.21 5.01
N GLY A 85 -13.36 -15.11 4.69
CA GLY A 85 -13.04 -15.48 3.30
C GLY A 85 -12.13 -14.49 2.57
N PRO A 86 -11.75 -14.81 1.31
CA PRO A 86 -10.46 -14.44 0.72
C PRO A 86 -10.47 -13.07 0.04
N HIS A 87 -10.83 -11.99 0.74
CA HIS A 87 -10.57 -10.64 0.21
C HIS A 87 -9.38 -9.94 0.90
N PRO A 88 -8.12 -10.46 0.76
CA PRO A 88 -6.90 -9.73 1.15
C PRO A 88 -6.79 -8.31 0.58
N SER A 89 -7.55 -7.99 -0.47
CA SER A 89 -7.68 -6.61 -0.97
C SER A 89 -8.24 -5.64 0.07
N LEU A 90 -9.19 -6.08 0.90
CA LEU A 90 -9.75 -5.26 1.98
C LEU A 90 -8.74 -5.12 3.13
N ASP A 91 -8.03 -6.20 3.45
CA ASP A 91 -6.95 -6.19 4.44
C ASP A 91 -5.84 -5.18 4.07
N ILE A 92 -5.46 -5.12 2.78
CA ILE A 92 -4.53 -4.12 2.27
C ILE A 92 -5.05 -2.70 2.52
N GLU A 93 -6.32 -2.44 2.22
CA GLU A 93 -6.92 -1.11 2.43
C GLU A 93 -6.91 -0.72 3.92
N VAL A 94 -7.29 -1.63 4.81
CA VAL A 94 -7.25 -1.45 6.27
C VAL A 94 -5.84 -1.06 6.74
N ILE A 95 -4.83 -1.82 6.31
CA ILE A 95 -3.43 -1.59 6.70
C ILE A 95 -2.94 -0.25 6.16
N LEU A 96 -3.13 0.01 4.86
CA LEU A 96 -2.64 1.25 4.25
C LEU A 96 -3.38 2.48 4.78
N ALA A 97 -4.66 2.39 5.13
CA ALA A 97 -5.42 3.46 5.77
C ALA A 97 -4.86 3.82 7.14
N ARG A 98 -4.59 2.81 7.99
CA ARG A 98 -3.98 3.05 9.30
C ARG A 98 -2.61 3.72 9.19
N LEU A 99 -1.80 3.29 8.23
CA LEU A 99 -0.48 3.89 7.97
C LEU A 99 -0.59 5.32 7.44
N ASP A 100 -1.63 5.62 6.66
CA ASP A 100 -1.93 6.97 6.19
C ASP A 100 -2.36 7.92 7.30
N ASP A 101 -3.14 7.43 8.27
CA ASP A 101 -3.51 8.19 9.47
C ASP A 101 -2.27 8.56 10.27
N ILE A 102 -1.36 7.60 10.49
CA ILE A 102 -0.08 7.86 11.14
C ILE A 102 0.74 8.89 10.35
N ALA A 103 0.79 8.77 9.03
CA ALA A 103 1.46 9.78 8.20
C ALA A 103 0.85 11.18 8.35
N ALA A 104 -0.47 11.27 8.50
CA ALA A 104 -1.17 12.53 8.75
C ALA A 104 -0.88 13.11 10.14
N GLU A 105 -0.84 12.28 11.18
CA GLU A 105 -0.45 12.67 12.54
C GLU A 105 0.99 13.23 12.59
N HIS A 106 1.89 12.62 11.81
CA HIS A 106 3.26 13.09 11.60
C HIS A 106 3.38 14.31 10.67
N LYS A 107 2.25 14.85 10.17
CA LYS A 107 2.19 15.99 9.24
C LYS A 107 2.99 15.76 7.96
N SER A 108 3.22 14.50 7.58
CA SER A 108 3.83 14.18 6.31
C SER A 108 2.92 14.65 5.17
N ARG A 109 3.52 14.99 4.04
CA ARG A 109 2.79 15.22 2.79
C ARG A 109 2.63 13.95 1.97
N ALA A 110 3.49 12.95 2.21
CA ALA A 110 3.42 11.66 1.55
C ALA A 110 2.21 10.86 2.03
N ARG A 111 1.61 10.12 1.10
CA ARG A 111 0.33 9.45 1.25
C ARG A 111 0.32 8.18 0.40
N TRP A 112 -0.37 7.14 0.84
CA TRP A 112 -0.48 5.88 0.11
C TRP A 112 -1.35 6.00 -1.13
N HIS A 113 -0.76 5.82 -2.30
CA HIS A 113 -1.46 5.73 -3.57
C HIS A 113 -1.29 4.32 -4.10
N PHE A 114 -2.37 3.60 -4.34
CA PHE A 114 -2.25 2.22 -4.80
C PHE A 114 -3.17 1.92 -5.97
N TRP A 115 -2.85 0.87 -6.70
CA TRP A 115 -3.70 0.30 -7.72
C TRP A 115 -3.63 -1.22 -7.59
N TYR A 116 -4.75 -1.88 -7.89
CA TYR A 116 -4.86 -3.33 -7.88
C TYR A 116 -5.74 -3.73 -9.06
N THR A 117 -5.24 -4.62 -9.93
CA THR A 117 -5.95 -5.05 -11.14
C THR A 117 -6.87 -6.24 -10.91
N GLY A 118 -6.83 -6.86 -9.72
CA GLY A 118 -7.63 -8.06 -9.41
C GLY A 118 -7.12 -9.35 -10.07
N ASP A 119 -5.93 -9.32 -10.67
CA ASP A 119 -5.22 -10.48 -11.24
C ASP A 119 -3.77 -10.09 -11.61
N PRO A 120 -2.71 -10.56 -10.93
CA PRO A 120 -2.55 -10.82 -9.49
C PRO A 120 -1.59 -9.79 -8.82
N VAL A 121 -1.32 -8.65 -9.49
CA VAL A 121 -0.25 -7.73 -9.10
C VAL A 121 -0.75 -6.29 -9.08
N GLY A 122 -0.63 -5.67 -7.92
CA GLY A 122 -0.73 -4.23 -7.73
C GLY A 122 0.53 -3.67 -7.08
N ALA A 123 0.51 -2.36 -6.85
CA ALA A 123 1.51 -1.71 -6.03
C ALA A 123 0.90 -0.53 -5.28
N GLY A 124 1.33 -0.34 -4.04
CA GLY A 124 1.11 0.87 -3.27
C GLY A 124 2.39 1.70 -3.24
N PHE A 125 2.28 3.01 -3.41
CA PHE A 125 3.39 3.97 -3.37
C PHE A 125 3.12 4.98 -2.26
N PHE A 126 4.09 5.17 -1.35
CA PHE A 126 4.02 6.18 -0.31
C PHE A 126 4.79 7.44 -0.72
N VAL A 127 4.10 8.33 -1.41
CA VAL A 127 4.71 9.46 -2.13
C VAL A 127 3.92 10.75 -1.93
N SER A 128 4.56 11.90 -2.08
CA SER A 128 3.88 13.19 -1.98
C SER A 128 3.08 13.52 -3.24
N PRO A 129 2.13 14.47 -3.19
CA PRO A 129 1.44 14.96 -4.39
C PRO A 129 2.40 15.48 -5.47
N GLU A 130 3.53 16.06 -5.09
CA GLU A 130 4.58 16.50 -6.02
C GLU A 130 5.26 15.33 -6.72
N ASP A 131 5.57 14.27 -5.97
CA ASP A 131 6.20 13.07 -6.51
C ASP A 131 5.28 12.34 -7.50
N MET A 132 3.96 12.48 -7.37
CA MET A 132 2.98 11.95 -8.33
C MET A 132 3.04 12.64 -9.70
N ILE A 133 3.74 13.78 -9.81
CA ILE A 133 3.96 14.49 -11.06
C ILE A 133 5.25 13.99 -11.71
N THR A 134 5.12 13.43 -12.90
CA THR A 134 6.25 12.94 -13.71
C THR A 134 7.16 14.09 -14.14
N THR A 135 8.38 13.77 -14.59
CA THR A 135 9.31 14.78 -15.16
C THR A 135 8.75 15.50 -16.39
N ALA A 136 7.74 14.91 -17.05
CA ALA A 136 7.00 15.53 -18.15
C ALA A 136 5.88 16.49 -17.69
N GLY A 137 5.71 16.70 -16.38
CA GLY A 137 4.65 17.55 -15.82
C GLY A 137 3.26 16.90 -15.83
N VAL A 138 3.19 15.58 -16.05
CA VAL A 138 1.92 14.83 -16.08
C VAL A 138 1.74 14.07 -14.78
N ASP A 139 0.55 14.14 -14.20
CA ASP A 139 0.17 13.32 -13.05
C ASP A 139 0.08 11.85 -13.47
N VAL A 140 0.81 10.97 -12.77
CA VAL A 140 0.87 9.53 -13.06
C VAL A 140 -0.51 8.87 -13.05
N ARG A 141 -1.47 9.43 -12.29
CA ARG A 141 -2.85 8.92 -12.19
C ARG A 141 -3.69 9.20 -13.42
N GLN A 142 -3.24 10.13 -14.26
CA GLN A 142 -3.91 10.52 -15.50
C GLN A 142 -3.32 9.80 -16.72
N LEU A 143 -2.28 8.99 -16.52
CA LEU A 143 -1.71 8.18 -17.60
C LEU A 143 -2.71 7.10 -18.01
N ASN A 144 -2.94 6.97 -19.30
CA ASN A 144 -3.79 5.93 -19.86
C ASN A 144 -3.02 4.60 -19.98
N THR A 145 -2.56 4.06 -18.85
CA THR A 145 -1.83 2.77 -18.77
C THR A 145 -2.73 1.60 -18.36
N GLY A 146 -4.05 1.81 -18.37
CA GLY A 146 -5.02 0.80 -17.93
C GLY A 146 -5.09 0.58 -16.41
N VAL A 147 -4.30 1.31 -15.61
CA VAL A 147 -4.32 1.24 -14.15
C VAL A 147 -5.28 2.26 -13.56
N LYS A 148 -6.05 1.85 -12.55
CA LYS A 148 -6.90 2.73 -11.77
C LYS A 148 -6.32 2.93 -10.39
N TRP A 149 -6.07 4.18 -10.03
CA TRP A 149 -5.49 4.55 -8.74
C TRP A 149 -6.56 4.78 -7.68
N TYR A 150 -6.21 4.40 -6.46
CA TYR A 150 -7.01 4.49 -5.26
C TYR A 150 -6.20 5.14 -4.13
N ARG A 151 -6.95 5.67 -3.16
CA ARG A 151 -6.46 6.14 -1.86
C ARG A 151 -7.15 5.28 -0.81
N PRO A 152 -6.45 4.80 0.22
CA PRO A 152 -7.11 4.13 1.31
C PRO A 152 -8.10 5.12 1.93
N ASP A 153 -9.34 4.69 2.15
CA ASP A 153 -10.33 5.49 2.86
C ASP A 153 -10.41 5.00 4.32
N PRO A 154 -9.93 5.78 5.30
CA PRO A 154 -9.96 5.39 6.72
C PRO A 154 -11.38 5.33 7.31
N HIS A 155 -12.41 5.69 6.52
CA HIS A 155 -13.80 5.70 6.94
C HIS A 155 -14.70 4.71 6.18
N HIS A 156 -14.13 3.86 5.31
CA HIS A 156 -14.88 2.85 4.56
C HIS A 156 -14.98 1.48 5.24
N LEU A 157 -14.62 1.42 6.53
CA LEU A 157 -14.67 0.22 7.38
C LEU A 157 -15.75 0.34 8.45
#